data_AF-A0A2E9QB58-F1
#
_entry.id   AF-A0A2E9QB58-F1
#
_cell.length_a   1.000
_cell.length_b   1.000
_cell.length_c   1.000
_cell.angle_alpha   90.00
_cell.angle_beta   90.00
_cell.angle_gamma   90.00
#
_symmetry.space_group_name_H-M   'P 1'
#
loop_
_entity.id
_entity.type
_entity.pdbx_description
1 polymer ?
#
loop_
_entity_poly.entity_id
_entity_poly.type
_entity_poly.pdbx_seq_one_letter_code
_entity_poly.pdbx_strand_id
1 'polypeptide(L)'
;MRPLFFLVSIPVLLFVMSCSPDREVRKEPESFLEVQDRLFLRGNLDLFYSKLESLENHEKGQYTEEGSPRPLRVMFFGDSVIWGDCMTVRLKRRFQERFGDGGRGLLRLVDWAPTRLMDHNNLTRGGFQRHKIPFESFSIPAFPDLGFTGFSYTPANQQATTIQEPARRTFISDVQRYHRYRERNPALPAIPETEAPLNARYGTDGESWKKVRLVLRPGEGQTRANLTYRTEEGNLETLSRSVEFVDSGCQAVEMEIPASRRIEMNFQGRPFIDALAVETEGGISFSAIVMRGLHQAWLLGIPEEQFRCGYQAYNPDLIIFQFGINESQTLHYSVEGFSAETYYSQLVQLYRRIQKAAPQASILIYGPYDRFLKQGGYYQPYEAHAKVREIQKRVAHELGLAYFDGFIFMGGTDGLRTAVKRGLIQSDYTHVTYPGGHYMADALFKQLIDDYQSYKENR
;
A
#
# COMPACT_ATOMS: atom_id res chain seq x y z
N MET A 1 -79.41 21.93 -40.62
CA MET A 1 -77.98 21.62 -40.89
C MET A 1 -77.11 22.25 -39.80
N ARG A 2 -76.49 21.44 -38.93
CA ARG A 2 -75.30 21.73 -38.11
C ARG A 2 -74.94 20.41 -37.36
N PRO A 3 -73.66 19.98 -37.32
CA PRO A 3 -73.30 18.60 -36.95
C PRO A 3 -73.07 18.41 -35.45
N LEU A 4 -73.31 17.17 -35.00
CA LEU A 4 -73.02 16.61 -33.68
C LEU A 4 -71.50 16.41 -33.50
N PHE A 5 -70.96 16.77 -32.33
CA PHE A 5 -69.67 16.30 -31.83
C PHE A 5 -69.88 15.62 -30.47
N PHE A 6 -69.41 14.36 -30.36
CA PHE A 6 -69.37 13.58 -29.13
C PHE A 6 -68.19 14.01 -28.25
N LEU A 7 -68.46 14.27 -26.97
CA LEU A 7 -67.47 14.50 -25.90
C LEU A 7 -67.32 13.21 -25.08
N VAL A 8 -66.10 12.69 -24.99
CA VAL A 8 -65.72 11.53 -24.16
C VAL A 8 -65.24 12.03 -22.80
N SER A 9 -65.85 11.53 -21.72
CA SER A 9 -65.47 11.83 -20.33
C SER A 9 -64.45 10.81 -19.81
N ILE A 10 -63.34 11.28 -19.25
CA ILE A 10 -62.33 10.47 -18.55
C ILE A 10 -62.48 10.71 -17.04
N PRO A 11 -62.60 9.67 -16.19
CA PRO A 11 -62.73 9.84 -14.75
C PRO A 11 -61.36 10.04 -14.08
N VAL A 12 -61.30 11.02 -13.16
CA VAL A 12 -60.13 11.29 -12.31
C VAL A 12 -60.12 10.32 -11.13
N LEU A 13 -59.12 9.43 -11.07
CA LEU A 13 -58.88 8.54 -9.94
C LEU A 13 -58.03 9.26 -8.88
N LEU A 14 -58.59 9.53 -7.70
CA LEU A 14 -57.83 9.98 -6.52
C LEU A 14 -57.01 8.79 -5.98
N PHE A 15 -55.70 8.83 -6.13
CA PHE A 15 -54.78 7.94 -5.42
C PHE A 15 -54.43 8.55 -4.05
N VAL A 16 -54.92 7.93 -2.99
CA VAL A 16 -54.50 8.22 -1.62
C VAL A 16 -53.15 7.51 -1.41
N MET A 17 -52.04 8.25 -1.46
CA MET A 17 -50.73 7.72 -1.06
C MET A 17 -50.69 7.60 0.46
N SER A 18 -50.70 6.37 0.96
CA SER A 18 -50.34 6.07 2.35
C SER A 18 -48.85 6.37 2.56
N CYS A 19 -48.53 7.33 3.43
CA CYS A 19 -47.18 7.52 3.94
C CYS A 19 -46.79 6.34 4.83
N SER A 20 -45.82 5.54 4.40
CA SER A 20 -45.10 4.61 5.27
C SER A 20 -44.01 5.38 6.04
N PRO A 21 -43.95 5.33 7.38
CA PRO A 21 -42.93 6.01 8.15
C PRO A 21 -41.81 5.03 8.52
N ASP A 22 -40.94 4.71 7.55
CA ASP A 22 -39.62 4.16 7.84
C ASP A 22 -38.63 4.75 6.83
N ARG A 23 -38.41 6.07 6.95
CA ARG A 23 -37.16 6.65 6.48
C ARG A 23 -36.12 6.31 7.54
N GLU A 24 -35.20 5.40 7.22
CA GLU A 24 -33.93 5.31 7.94
C GLU A 24 -33.41 6.73 8.15
N VAL A 25 -33.30 7.13 9.42
CA VAL A 25 -32.69 8.40 9.80
C VAL A 25 -31.24 8.31 9.33
N ARG A 26 -30.94 8.87 8.16
CA ARG A 26 -29.55 9.04 7.72
C ARG A 26 -28.87 9.90 8.78
N LYS A 27 -28.07 9.27 9.64
CA LYS A 27 -27.20 9.97 10.58
C LYS A 27 -26.44 11.03 9.79
N GLU A 28 -26.52 12.29 10.24
CA GLU A 28 -25.71 13.33 9.64
C GLU A 28 -24.23 12.93 9.74
N PRO A 29 -23.43 13.20 8.69
CA PRO A 29 -22.01 12.87 8.73
C PRO A 29 -21.34 13.63 9.88
N GLU A 30 -20.56 12.91 10.68
CA GLU A 30 -19.84 13.49 11.83
C GLU A 30 -18.93 14.63 11.39
N SER A 31 -18.91 15.71 12.15
CA SER A 31 -18.02 16.86 11.91
C SER A 31 -16.55 16.50 12.18
N PHE A 32 -15.62 17.24 11.58
CA PHE A 32 -14.19 16.99 11.82
C PHE A 32 -13.81 17.13 13.30
N LEU A 33 -14.43 18.08 14.03
CA LEU A 33 -14.16 18.33 15.45
C LEU A 33 -14.51 17.13 16.33
N GLU A 34 -15.51 16.33 15.95
CA GLU A 34 -15.93 15.12 16.69
C GLU A 34 -15.01 13.92 16.46
N VAL A 35 -14.18 13.96 15.41
CA VAL A 35 -13.34 12.85 14.99
C VAL A 35 -11.83 13.13 15.08
N GLN A 36 -11.44 14.40 15.29
CA GLN A 36 -10.03 14.84 15.26
C GLN A 36 -9.13 14.14 16.29
N ASP A 37 -9.69 13.63 17.39
CA ASP A 37 -8.95 12.95 18.46
C ASP A 37 -9.15 11.42 18.46
N ARG A 38 -9.83 10.86 17.45
CA ARG A 38 -10.01 9.40 17.35
C ARG A 38 -8.72 8.71 16.91
N LEU A 39 -8.37 7.58 17.51
CA LEU A 39 -7.24 6.77 17.05
C LEU A 39 -7.41 6.34 15.58
N PHE A 40 -8.64 6.06 15.17
CA PHE A 40 -8.94 5.45 13.88
C PHE A 40 -10.19 6.07 13.24
N LEU A 41 -10.08 6.37 11.94
CA LEU A 41 -11.20 6.68 11.06
C LEU A 41 -11.33 5.54 10.06
N ARG A 42 -12.52 4.95 9.96
CA ARG A 42 -12.78 3.80 9.10
C ARG A 42 -12.79 4.13 7.60
N GLY A 43 -13.35 5.29 7.23
CA GLY A 43 -13.44 5.72 5.84
C GLY A 43 -14.02 4.67 4.90
N ASN A 44 -13.36 4.44 3.76
CA ASN A 44 -13.81 3.53 2.70
C ASN A 44 -13.32 2.07 2.83
N LEU A 45 -13.00 1.59 4.04
CA LEU A 45 -12.46 0.23 4.24
C LEU A 45 -13.44 -0.91 3.93
N ASP A 46 -14.74 -0.63 3.82
CA ASP A 46 -15.74 -1.64 3.45
C ASP A 46 -15.44 -2.32 2.10
N LEU A 47 -14.84 -1.59 1.15
CA LEU A 47 -14.41 -2.14 -0.14
C LEU A 47 -13.31 -3.19 0.03
N PHE A 48 -12.38 -2.99 0.96
CA PHE A 48 -11.34 -3.96 1.28
C PHE A 48 -11.87 -5.11 2.14
N TYR A 49 -12.74 -4.81 3.11
CA TYR A 49 -13.32 -5.81 4.00
C TYR A 49 -14.24 -6.81 3.30
N SER A 50 -15.06 -6.35 2.35
CA SER A 50 -15.84 -7.27 1.51
C SER A 50 -14.96 -8.27 0.76
N LYS A 51 -13.77 -7.84 0.30
CA LYS A 51 -12.82 -8.70 -0.39
C LYS A 51 -12.10 -9.67 0.57
N LEU A 52 -11.73 -9.21 1.78
CA LEU A 52 -11.19 -10.11 2.82
C LEU A 52 -12.19 -11.20 3.19
N GLU A 53 -13.47 -10.86 3.27
CA GLU A 53 -14.55 -11.82 3.50
C GLU A 53 -14.64 -12.85 2.36
N SER A 54 -14.53 -12.42 1.10
CA SER A 54 -14.46 -13.35 -0.03
C SER A 54 -13.29 -14.33 0.07
N LEU A 55 -12.11 -13.90 0.56
CA LEU A 55 -10.98 -14.82 0.81
C LEU A 55 -11.29 -15.84 1.91
N GLU A 56 -11.84 -15.40 3.06
CA GLU A 56 -12.20 -16.30 4.17
C GLU A 56 -13.26 -17.33 3.74
N ASN A 57 -14.20 -16.94 2.87
CA ASN A 57 -15.25 -17.82 2.37
C ASN A 57 -14.74 -18.82 1.33
N HIS A 58 -13.80 -18.39 0.47
CA HIS A 58 -13.15 -19.27 -0.50
C HIS A 58 -12.35 -20.40 0.19
N GLU A 59 -11.60 -20.09 1.26
CA GLU A 59 -10.91 -21.11 2.07
C GLU A 59 -11.87 -22.11 2.72
N LYS A 60 -13.11 -21.69 3.02
CA LYS A 60 -14.16 -22.54 3.60
C LYS A 60 -14.97 -23.32 2.56
N GLY A 61 -14.65 -23.21 1.27
CA GLY A 61 -15.40 -23.87 0.19
C GLY A 61 -16.81 -23.31 -0.03
N GLN A 62 -17.07 -22.07 0.41
CA GLN A 62 -18.32 -21.37 0.18
C GLN A 62 -18.17 -20.48 -1.06
N TYR A 63 -18.72 -20.92 -2.20
CA TYR A 63 -18.52 -20.28 -3.51
C TYR A 63 -19.59 -19.22 -3.82
N THR A 64 -19.15 -18.11 -4.41
CA THR A 64 -19.99 -17.21 -5.23
C THR A 64 -19.23 -16.96 -6.55
N GLU A 65 -19.89 -17.18 -7.70
CA GLU A 65 -19.30 -17.38 -9.04
C GLU A 65 -18.61 -16.16 -9.71
N GLU A 66 -18.24 -15.09 -9.00
CA GLU A 66 -17.66 -13.90 -9.65
C GLU A 66 -16.18 -13.65 -9.33
N GLY A 67 -15.33 -13.92 -10.33
CA GLY A 67 -13.96 -13.43 -10.42
C GLY A 67 -12.89 -14.52 -10.36
N SER A 68 -12.03 -14.58 -11.38
CA SER A 68 -10.82 -15.44 -11.35
C SER A 68 -10.01 -15.20 -10.08
N PRO A 69 -9.52 -16.25 -9.39
CA PRO A 69 -8.76 -16.11 -8.16
C PRO A 69 -7.48 -15.33 -8.46
N ARG A 70 -7.45 -14.09 -7.96
CA ARG A 70 -6.22 -13.30 -7.85
C ARG A 70 -6.00 -12.99 -6.37
N PRO A 71 -4.74 -12.84 -5.95
CA PRO A 71 -4.46 -12.28 -4.64
C PRO A 71 -5.08 -10.90 -4.46
N LEU A 72 -5.51 -10.60 -3.25
CA LEU A 72 -5.80 -9.22 -2.84
C LEU A 72 -4.49 -8.47 -2.66
N ARG A 73 -4.45 -7.27 -3.22
CA ARG A 73 -3.22 -6.48 -3.37
C ARG A 73 -3.21 -5.32 -2.40
N VAL A 74 -2.22 -5.33 -1.51
CA VAL A 74 -1.92 -4.23 -0.61
C VAL A 74 -0.68 -3.51 -1.12
N MET A 75 -0.77 -2.20 -1.31
CA MET A 75 0.37 -1.33 -1.57
C MET A 75 0.65 -0.49 -0.34
N PHE A 76 1.85 -0.57 0.22
CA PHE A 76 2.28 0.27 1.34
C PHE A 76 3.37 1.21 0.88
N PHE A 77 3.02 2.48 0.68
CA PHE A 77 3.95 3.57 0.43
C PHE A 77 4.42 4.18 1.75
N GLY A 78 5.71 4.44 1.86
CA GLY A 78 6.25 5.19 3.00
C GLY A 78 7.63 5.74 2.74
N ASP A 79 8.10 6.57 3.66
CA ASP A 79 9.42 7.20 3.59
C ASP A 79 10.50 6.38 4.32
N SER A 80 11.46 7.04 4.98
CA SER A 80 12.48 6.35 5.79
C SER A 80 11.91 5.62 7.02
N VAL A 81 10.65 5.84 7.40
CA VAL A 81 10.02 5.16 8.55
C VAL A 81 9.82 3.67 8.29
N ILE A 82 9.39 3.29 7.09
CA ILE A 82 9.25 1.88 6.68
C ILE A 82 10.54 1.29 6.10
N TRP A 83 11.64 2.05 6.14
CA TRP A 83 12.92 1.59 5.64
C TRP A 83 13.37 0.33 6.39
N GLY A 84 14.00 -0.57 5.63
CA GLY A 84 14.51 -1.82 6.14
C GLY A 84 13.37 -2.78 6.41
N ASP A 85 12.21 -2.59 5.77
CA ASP A 85 11.10 -3.55 5.74
C ASP A 85 10.60 -4.00 7.13
N CYS A 86 10.93 -3.26 8.19
CA CYS A 86 10.73 -3.71 9.56
C CYS A 86 9.25 -3.73 9.96
N MET A 87 8.47 -2.75 9.50
CA MET A 87 7.02 -2.71 9.71
C MET A 87 6.28 -3.51 8.63
N THR A 88 6.65 -3.30 7.37
CA THR A 88 5.94 -3.86 6.22
C THR A 88 6.05 -5.38 6.13
N VAL A 89 7.21 -5.99 6.42
CA VAL A 89 7.33 -7.46 6.43
C VAL A 89 6.47 -8.08 7.53
N ARG A 90 6.38 -7.44 8.69
CA ARG A 90 5.57 -7.94 9.80
C ARG A 90 4.09 -7.83 9.47
N LEU A 91 3.64 -6.68 8.96
CA LEU A 91 2.25 -6.47 8.58
C LEU A 91 1.83 -7.45 7.48
N LYS A 92 2.65 -7.60 6.44
CA LYS A 92 2.49 -8.62 5.39
C LYS A 92 2.30 -10.01 5.99
N ARG A 93 3.20 -10.44 6.88
CA ARG A 93 3.12 -11.76 7.53
C ARG A 93 1.82 -11.94 8.29
N ARG A 94 1.38 -10.95 9.07
CA ARG A 94 0.11 -11.04 9.82
C ARG A 94 -1.10 -11.24 8.90
N PHE A 95 -1.12 -10.51 7.78
CA PHE A 95 -2.16 -10.69 6.77
C PHE A 95 -2.09 -12.06 6.09
N GLN A 96 -0.90 -12.48 5.66
CA GLN A 96 -0.72 -13.76 4.97
C GLN A 96 -0.94 -14.98 5.87
N GLU A 97 -0.60 -14.89 7.15
CA GLU A 97 -0.89 -15.92 8.16
C GLU A 97 -2.39 -16.14 8.35
N ARG A 98 -3.20 -15.09 8.15
CA ARG A 98 -4.65 -15.14 8.36
C ARG A 98 -5.44 -15.43 7.09
N PHE A 99 -5.00 -14.91 5.95
CA PHE A 99 -5.78 -14.89 4.71
C PHE A 99 -5.05 -15.55 3.53
N GLY A 100 -3.93 -16.25 3.77
CA GLY A 100 -3.13 -16.93 2.75
C GLY A 100 -2.01 -16.07 2.14
N ASP A 101 -0.92 -16.73 1.68
CA ASP A 101 0.22 -16.07 1.02
C ASP A 101 -0.09 -15.79 -0.45
N GLY A 102 -0.45 -14.54 -0.75
CA GLY A 102 -0.70 -14.04 -2.11
C GLY A 102 0.55 -13.75 -2.93
N GLY A 103 1.74 -14.05 -2.42
CA GLY A 103 3.02 -13.72 -3.05
C GLY A 103 3.61 -12.41 -2.56
N ARG A 104 4.56 -11.85 -3.32
CA ARG A 104 5.38 -10.70 -2.89
C ARG A 104 4.87 -9.37 -3.44
N GLY A 105 3.88 -9.40 -4.33
CA GLY A 105 3.41 -8.21 -5.00
C GLY A 105 4.54 -7.56 -5.80
N LEU A 106 4.57 -6.24 -5.81
CA LEU A 106 5.51 -5.43 -6.56
C LEU A 106 6.94 -5.57 -6.00
N LEU A 107 7.87 -5.91 -6.90
CA LEU A 107 9.29 -6.02 -6.66
C LEU A 107 10.05 -4.96 -7.46
N ARG A 108 11.24 -4.62 -6.95
CA ARG A 108 12.20 -3.82 -7.71
C ARG A 108 12.99 -4.71 -8.64
N LEU A 109 13.27 -4.23 -9.85
CA LEU A 109 14.19 -4.92 -10.75
C LEU A 109 15.61 -4.89 -10.18
N VAL A 110 16.03 -3.73 -9.69
CA VAL A 110 17.32 -3.55 -9.02
C VAL A 110 17.10 -3.03 -7.62
N ASP A 111 17.56 -3.80 -6.65
CA ASP A 111 17.54 -3.42 -5.24
C ASP A 111 18.61 -2.38 -4.91
N TRP A 112 18.32 -1.60 -3.89
CA TRP A 112 19.30 -0.80 -3.19
C TRP A 112 18.99 -0.86 -1.68
N ALA A 113 19.91 -0.42 -0.81
CA ALA A 113 19.76 -0.55 0.65
C ALA A 113 18.39 -0.07 1.21
N PRO A 114 17.87 1.13 0.85
CA PRO A 114 16.51 1.50 1.20
C PRO A 114 15.30 0.68 0.68
N THR A 115 15.40 -0.06 -0.42
CA THR A 115 14.25 -0.83 -0.96
C THR A 115 14.39 -2.33 -0.75
N ARG A 116 15.43 -2.78 -0.03
CA ARG A 116 15.64 -4.20 0.26
C ARG A 116 14.50 -4.73 1.14
N LEU A 117 13.88 -5.81 0.69
CA LEU A 117 12.88 -6.55 1.45
C LEU A 117 13.56 -7.69 2.22
N MET A 118 13.00 -8.06 3.37
CA MET A 118 13.58 -9.08 4.26
C MET A 118 13.26 -10.51 3.84
N ASP A 119 12.12 -10.70 3.20
CA ASP A 119 11.62 -12.00 2.77
C ASP A 119 11.88 -12.27 1.28
N HIS A 120 12.71 -11.46 0.65
CA HIS A 120 13.00 -11.50 -0.78
C HIS A 120 14.48 -11.29 -1.08
N ASN A 121 14.99 -12.08 -2.02
CA ASN A 121 16.35 -11.99 -2.56
C ASN A 121 16.28 -11.50 -4.01
N ASN A 122 16.68 -10.25 -4.22
CA ASN A 122 16.95 -9.74 -5.55
C ASN A 122 18.44 -9.99 -5.89
N LEU A 123 18.69 -10.91 -6.82
CA LEU A 123 20.04 -11.30 -7.26
C LEU A 123 20.51 -10.54 -8.51
N THR A 124 19.76 -9.51 -8.93
CA THR A 124 20.04 -8.71 -10.12
C THR A 124 21.38 -7.96 -9.99
N ARG A 125 22.31 -8.21 -10.91
CA ARG A 125 23.67 -7.62 -10.92
C ARG A 125 23.80 -6.42 -11.87
N GLY A 126 22.91 -5.45 -11.74
CA GLY A 126 22.90 -4.25 -12.59
C GLY A 126 22.25 -4.50 -13.96
N GLY A 127 22.70 -3.77 -14.98
CA GLY A 127 22.15 -3.89 -16.34
C GLY A 127 20.88 -3.08 -16.61
N PHE A 128 20.33 -2.39 -15.60
CA PHE A 128 19.19 -1.50 -15.77
C PHE A 128 19.54 -0.07 -15.37
N GLN A 129 19.15 0.88 -16.21
CA GLN A 129 19.05 2.28 -15.81
C GLN A 129 17.78 2.43 -14.97
N ARG A 130 17.91 3.11 -13.84
CA ARG A 130 16.84 3.27 -12.86
C ARG A 130 16.37 4.71 -12.84
N HIS A 131 15.09 4.90 -13.13
CA HIS A 131 14.40 6.17 -13.04
C HIS A 131 13.67 6.23 -11.70
N LYS A 132 13.91 7.30 -10.95
CA LYS A 132 13.26 7.56 -9.67
C LYS A 132 13.06 9.06 -9.54
N ILE A 133 12.20 9.45 -8.61
CA ILE A 133 12.06 10.87 -8.27
C ILE A 133 13.43 11.42 -7.77
N PRO A 134 14.00 12.45 -8.40
CA PRO A 134 15.44 12.70 -8.33
C PRO A 134 15.93 13.45 -7.07
N PHE A 135 15.19 14.45 -6.59
CA PHE A 135 15.56 15.31 -5.43
C PHE A 135 14.35 16.10 -4.98
N GLU A 136 14.10 16.34 -3.67
CA GLU A 136 12.98 17.17 -3.20
C GLU A 136 13.01 18.61 -3.78
N SER A 137 11.87 19.08 -4.31
CA SER A 137 11.60 20.40 -4.87
C SER A 137 10.15 20.79 -4.58
N PHE A 138 9.89 22.03 -4.21
CA PHE A 138 8.52 22.45 -3.84
C PHE A 138 7.65 22.79 -5.05
N SER A 139 8.27 22.97 -6.22
CA SER A 139 7.61 22.85 -7.52
C SER A 139 7.81 21.42 -8.03
N ILE A 140 6.73 20.64 -8.13
CA ILE A 140 6.77 19.25 -8.61
C ILE A 140 6.68 19.26 -10.15
N PRO A 141 7.78 19.07 -10.89
CA PRO A 141 7.73 19.03 -12.35
C PRO A 141 7.14 17.70 -12.83
N ALA A 142 6.85 17.62 -14.14
CA ALA A 142 6.53 16.34 -14.76
C ALA A 142 7.76 15.41 -14.80
N PHE A 143 7.55 14.14 -14.49
CA PHE A 143 8.55 13.09 -14.53
C PHE A 143 8.17 12.03 -15.58
N PRO A 144 8.40 12.29 -16.88
CA PRO A 144 7.92 11.44 -17.98
C PRO A 144 8.46 10.01 -17.94
N ASP A 145 9.62 9.82 -17.31
CA ASP A 145 10.28 8.53 -17.21
C ASP A 145 9.73 7.65 -16.09
N LEU A 146 8.85 8.16 -15.22
CA LEU A 146 8.36 7.45 -14.04
C LEU A 146 7.00 6.77 -14.25
N GLY A 147 6.90 5.54 -13.77
CA GLY A 147 5.65 4.80 -13.62
C GLY A 147 4.91 5.16 -12.34
N PHE A 148 3.71 4.59 -12.18
CA PHE A 148 2.76 4.88 -11.11
C PHE A 148 3.27 4.71 -9.67
N THR A 149 4.36 3.98 -9.45
CA THR A 149 4.99 3.81 -8.12
C THR A 149 6.03 4.90 -7.79
N GLY A 150 6.34 5.80 -8.75
CA GLY A 150 7.45 6.75 -8.67
C GLY A 150 8.79 6.20 -9.16
N PHE A 151 8.77 5.03 -9.81
CA PHE A 151 9.96 4.33 -10.28
C PHE A 151 9.70 3.69 -11.64
N SER A 152 10.75 3.63 -12.45
CA SER A 152 10.79 2.80 -13.66
C SER A 152 12.22 2.30 -13.88
N TYR A 153 12.36 1.30 -14.73
CA TYR A 153 13.65 0.78 -15.16
C TYR A 153 13.70 0.67 -16.68
N THR A 154 14.84 0.94 -17.28
CA THR A 154 15.09 0.64 -18.70
C THR A 154 16.31 -0.27 -18.82
N PRO A 155 16.29 -1.30 -19.68
CA PRO A 155 17.48 -2.08 -19.99
C PRO A 155 18.63 -1.16 -20.46
N ALA A 156 19.78 -1.25 -19.81
CA ALA A 156 20.99 -0.53 -20.22
C ALA A 156 21.72 -1.23 -21.38
N ASN A 157 21.48 -2.52 -21.57
CA ASN A 157 22.01 -3.34 -22.66
C ASN A 157 21.13 -4.59 -22.86
N GLN A 158 21.37 -5.35 -23.94
CA GLN A 158 20.61 -6.56 -24.26
C GLN A 158 20.82 -7.74 -23.29
N GLN A 159 21.83 -7.67 -22.42
CA GLN A 159 22.13 -8.69 -21.41
C GLN A 159 21.47 -8.37 -20.06
N ALA A 160 20.76 -7.24 -19.97
CA ALA A 160 20.07 -6.81 -18.76
C ALA A 160 19.09 -7.87 -18.27
N THR A 161 19.39 -8.44 -17.11
CA THR A 161 18.66 -9.57 -16.58
C THR A 161 18.38 -9.34 -15.10
N THR A 162 17.11 -9.40 -14.72
CA THR A 162 16.69 -9.33 -13.32
C THR A 162 16.41 -10.73 -12.80
N ILE A 163 16.90 -11.05 -11.60
CA ILE A 163 16.77 -12.38 -10.99
C ILE A 163 16.14 -12.21 -9.62
N GLN A 164 15.03 -12.89 -9.39
CA GLN A 164 14.20 -12.75 -8.20
C GLN A 164 13.98 -14.12 -7.57
N GLU A 165 14.23 -14.21 -6.27
CA GLU A 165 13.99 -15.41 -5.46
C GLU A 165 13.37 -15.00 -4.12
N PRO A 166 12.50 -15.81 -3.51
CA PRO A 166 12.15 -15.61 -2.12
C PRO A 166 13.42 -15.75 -1.28
N ALA A 167 13.57 -14.93 -0.24
CA ALA A 167 14.63 -15.16 0.73
C ALA A 167 14.38 -16.50 1.41
N ARG A 168 15.45 -17.28 1.60
CA ARG A 168 15.38 -18.51 2.42
C ARG A 168 14.81 -18.13 3.77
N ARG A 169 14.01 -19.02 4.36
CA ARG A 169 13.54 -18.87 5.74
C ARG A 169 14.74 -18.54 6.64
N THR A 170 14.85 -17.29 7.05
CA THR A 170 15.64 -16.99 8.22
C THR A 170 14.83 -17.52 9.40
N PHE A 171 15.52 -18.02 10.43
CA PHE A 171 14.84 -18.36 11.68
C PHE A 171 13.98 -17.17 12.13
N ILE A 172 13.13 -17.44 13.11
CA ILE A 172 12.43 -16.46 13.94
C ILE A 172 13.39 -15.36 14.48
N SER A 173 14.65 -15.15 14.06
CA SER A 173 15.57 -14.16 14.61
C SER A 173 14.97 -12.79 14.87
N ASP A 174 14.04 -12.27 14.05
CA ASP A 174 13.38 -10.98 14.31
C ASP A 174 12.20 -11.07 15.28
N VAL A 175 11.38 -12.13 15.21
CA VAL A 175 10.31 -12.38 16.18
C VAL A 175 10.89 -12.87 17.53
N GLN A 176 11.95 -13.69 17.56
CA GLN A 176 12.80 -14.03 18.71
C GLN A 176 13.61 -12.82 19.18
N ARG A 177 14.08 -11.93 18.29
CA ARG A 177 14.73 -10.67 18.72
C ARG A 177 13.68 -9.79 19.38
N TYR A 178 12.47 -9.72 18.84
CA TYR A 178 11.34 -9.04 19.47
C TYR A 178 10.92 -9.73 20.78
N HIS A 179 10.82 -11.07 20.84
CA HIS A 179 10.48 -11.81 22.05
C HIS A 179 11.56 -11.62 23.12
N ARG A 180 12.84 -11.79 22.78
CA ARG A 180 13.97 -11.46 23.68
C ARG A 180 13.97 -9.99 24.08
N TYR A 181 13.57 -9.10 23.17
CA TYR A 181 13.41 -7.68 23.48
C TYR A 181 12.29 -7.47 24.49
N ARG A 182 11.13 -8.11 24.32
CA ARG A 182 9.98 -8.08 25.22
C ARG A 182 10.26 -8.75 26.57
N GLU A 183 10.97 -9.87 26.60
CA GLU A 183 11.46 -10.51 27.83
C GLU A 183 12.28 -9.52 28.66
N ARG A 184 13.06 -8.66 28.01
CA ARG A 184 13.80 -7.57 28.66
C ARG A 184 12.95 -6.33 28.95
N ASN A 185 11.76 -6.21 28.36
CA ASN A 185 10.87 -5.05 28.44
C ASN A 185 9.41 -5.49 28.66
N PRO A 186 9.08 -6.11 29.82
CA PRO A 186 7.78 -6.76 30.07
C PRO A 186 6.59 -5.79 30.11
N ALA A 187 6.83 -4.48 30.19
CA ALA A 187 5.80 -3.45 30.15
C ALA A 187 5.25 -3.16 28.73
N LEU A 188 5.79 -3.81 27.69
CA LEU A 188 5.21 -3.77 26.34
C LEU A 188 3.97 -4.67 26.30
N PRO A 189 2.85 -4.21 25.69
CA PRO A 189 1.65 -5.04 25.63
C PRO A 189 1.94 -6.33 24.85
N ALA A 190 1.36 -7.43 25.32
CA ALA A 190 1.47 -8.71 24.65
C ALA A 190 0.83 -8.60 23.25
N ILE A 191 1.54 -9.09 22.23
CA ILE A 191 0.91 -9.34 20.94
C ILE A 191 -0.17 -10.40 21.19
N PRO A 192 -1.41 -10.25 20.69
CA PRO A 192 -2.41 -11.31 20.73
C PRO A 192 -1.77 -12.61 20.24
N GLU A 193 -1.88 -13.67 21.03
CA GLU A 193 -1.30 -14.98 20.74
C GLU A 193 -1.77 -15.48 19.38
N THR A 194 -0.93 -15.35 18.36
CA THR A 194 -0.56 -16.54 17.61
C THR A 194 0.75 -16.98 18.23
N GLU A 195 0.68 -17.79 19.30
CA GLU A 195 1.88 -18.41 19.85
C GLU A 195 2.51 -19.24 18.75
N ALA A 196 3.57 -18.67 18.21
CA ALA A 196 4.48 -19.36 17.35
C ALA A 196 5.29 -20.35 18.19
N PRO A 197 5.20 -21.68 17.99
CA PRO A 197 6.07 -22.60 18.71
C PRO A 197 7.54 -22.16 18.64
N LEU A 198 8.33 -22.44 19.67
CA LEU A 198 9.74 -22.03 19.78
C LEU A 198 10.60 -22.44 18.54
N ASN A 199 10.12 -23.43 17.79
CA ASN A 199 10.72 -24.01 16.59
C ASN A 199 9.87 -23.85 15.31
N ALA A 200 8.76 -23.13 15.39
CA ALA A 200 7.87 -23.03 14.26
C ALA A 200 8.45 -22.12 13.19
N ARG A 201 8.54 -22.69 11.99
CA ARG A 201 8.94 -21.95 10.81
C ARG A 201 7.71 -21.20 10.33
N TYR A 202 7.59 -19.93 10.73
CA TYR A 202 6.52 -19.07 10.21
C TYR A 202 6.90 -18.55 8.82
N GLY A 203 6.01 -18.79 7.87
CA GLY A 203 6.29 -18.84 6.45
C GLY A 203 6.52 -20.28 5.98
N THR A 204 5.81 -20.66 4.93
CA THR A 204 6.34 -21.60 3.96
C THR A 204 7.61 -20.97 3.39
N ASP A 205 8.18 -21.57 2.37
CA ASP A 205 9.28 -20.99 1.63
C ASP A 205 8.81 -19.69 0.86
N GLY A 206 7.67 -19.11 1.22
CA GLY A 206 6.67 -18.60 0.30
C GLY A 206 5.93 -19.74 -0.37
N GLU A 207 4.64 -19.55 -0.63
CA GLU A 207 4.04 -20.30 -1.72
C GLU A 207 4.81 -20.00 -3.01
N SER A 208 5.00 -21.04 -3.81
CA SER A 208 5.63 -20.91 -5.11
C SER A 208 4.79 -19.98 -5.98
N TRP A 209 5.46 -19.05 -6.64
CA TRP A 209 4.80 -18.09 -7.51
C TRP A 209 4.22 -18.82 -8.70
N LYS A 210 3.02 -18.38 -9.08
CA LYS A 210 2.27 -18.91 -10.22
C LYS A 210 1.96 -17.82 -11.23
N LYS A 211 2.12 -16.54 -10.84
CA LYS A 211 1.83 -15.38 -11.68
C LYS A 211 3.00 -14.41 -11.65
N VAL A 212 3.44 -13.99 -12.84
CA VAL A 212 4.38 -12.88 -13.02
C VAL A 212 3.68 -11.80 -13.82
N ARG A 213 3.62 -10.60 -13.27
CA ARG A 213 2.99 -9.44 -13.92
C ARG A 213 4.02 -8.35 -14.16
N LEU A 214 4.03 -7.79 -15.35
CA LEU A 214 4.78 -6.59 -15.70
C LEU A 214 3.82 -5.46 -16.01
N VAL A 215 4.22 -4.23 -15.69
CA VAL A 215 3.65 -3.01 -16.29
C VAL A 215 4.75 -2.36 -17.11
N LEU A 216 4.55 -2.30 -18.41
CA LEU A 216 5.55 -1.83 -19.38
C LEU A 216 5.04 -0.58 -20.08
N ARG A 217 5.95 0.26 -20.55
CA ARG A 217 5.67 1.38 -21.46
C ARG A 217 6.62 1.34 -22.66
N PRO A 218 6.21 1.91 -23.80
CA PRO A 218 7.04 1.95 -24.99
C PRO A 218 8.36 2.67 -24.71
N GLY A 219 9.43 2.17 -25.33
CA GLY A 219 10.74 2.78 -25.35
C GLY A 219 11.37 2.57 -26.72
N GLU A 220 12.67 2.27 -26.78
CA GLU A 220 13.34 2.06 -28.08
C GLU A 220 13.17 0.62 -28.58
N GLY A 221 12.67 0.47 -29.82
CA GLY A 221 12.52 -0.81 -30.51
C GLY A 221 11.31 -1.65 -30.05
N GLN A 222 11.00 -2.70 -30.81
CA GLN A 222 9.94 -3.64 -30.45
C GLN A 222 10.29 -4.36 -29.15
N THR A 223 9.34 -4.41 -28.21
CA THR A 223 9.57 -4.99 -26.90
C THR A 223 9.17 -6.46 -26.88
N ARG A 224 10.09 -7.29 -26.38
CA ARG A 224 9.81 -8.69 -26.04
C ARG A 224 10.34 -8.97 -24.65
N ALA A 225 9.44 -9.36 -23.74
CA ALA A 225 9.80 -9.81 -22.40
C ALA A 225 10.01 -11.32 -22.42
N ASN A 226 11.16 -11.79 -21.95
CA ASN A 226 11.42 -13.20 -21.77
C ASN A 226 11.51 -13.50 -20.27
N LEU A 227 10.69 -14.44 -19.82
CA LEU A 227 10.63 -14.94 -18.46
C LEU A 227 11.18 -16.36 -18.45
N THR A 228 12.32 -16.55 -17.81
CA THR A 228 12.84 -17.87 -17.45
C THR A 228 12.44 -18.15 -16.00
N TYR A 229 11.89 -19.33 -15.72
CA TYR A 229 11.57 -19.75 -14.37
C TYR A 229 12.12 -21.15 -14.10
N ARG A 230 12.27 -21.45 -12.80
CA ARG A 230 12.66 -22.78 -12.33
C ARG A 230 11.49 -23.45 -11.63
N THR A 231 11.01 -24.55 -12.20
CA THR A 231 9.94 -25.34 -11.60
C THR A 231 10.41 -25.97 -10.28
N GLU A 232 9.47 -26.42 -9.45
CA GLU A 232 9.80 -27.15 -8.21
C GLU A 232 10.55 -28.46 -8.46
N GLU A 233 10.35 -29.10 -9.62
CA GLU A 233 11.11 -30.28 -10.07
C GLU A 233 12.55 -29.95 -10.45
N GLY A 234 12.91 -28.66 -10.52
CA GLY A 234 14.25 -28.17 -10.85
C GLY A 234 14.48 -27.89 -12.33
N ASN A 235 13.47 -28.11 -13.19
CA ASN A 235 13.56 -27.81 -14.62
C ASN A 235 13.61 -26.31 -14.86
N LEU A 236 14.44 -25.89 -15.81
CA LEU A 236 14.49 -24.51 -16.29
C LEU A 236 13.68 -24.40 -17.58
N GLU A 237 12.70 -23.50 -17.57
CA GLU A 237 11.84 -23.25 -18.72
C GLU A 237 11.79 -21.75 -19.01
N THR A 238 11.58 -21.39 -20.27
CA THR A 238 11.47 -20.00 -20.70
C THR A 238 10.19 -19.77 -21.47
N LEU A 239 9.41 -18.78 -21.01
CA LEU A 239 8.28 -18.20 -21.71
C LEU A 239 8.68 -16.85 -22.30
N SER A 240 8.35 -16.64 -23.56
CA SER A 240 8.48 -15.33 -24.21
C SER A 240 7.12 -14.72 -24.44
N ARG A 241 6.98 -13.43 -24.14
CA ARG A 241 5.83 -12.61 -24.52
C ARG A 241 6.31 -11.38 -25.29
N SER A 242 5.94 -11.31 -26.56
CA SER A 242 6.06 -10.08 -27.34
C SER A 242 4.98 -9.10 -26.88
N VAL A 243 5.34 -7.82 -26.79
CA VAL A 243 4.46 -6.76 -26.30
C VAL A 243 4.31 -5.75 -27.41
N GLU A 244 3.10 -5.64 -27.92
CA GLU A 244 2.71 -4.64 -28.90
C GLU A 244 1.95 -3.55 -28.16
N PHE A 245 2.64 -2.42 -27.92
CA PHE A 245 2.04 -1.28 -27.27
C PHE A 245 0.97 -0.68 -28.18
N VAL A 246 -0.24 -0.56 -27.65
CA VAL A 246 -1.31 0.23 -28.27
C VAL A 246 -1.10 1.67 -27.80
N ASP A 247 -0.89 2.59 -28.74
CA ASP A 247 -0.55 4.00 -28.50
C ASP A 247 0.77 4.20 -27.71
N SER A 248 0.95 5.40 -27.11
CA SER A 248 2.05 5.72 -26.20
C SER A 248 1.82 5.19 -24.76
N GLY A 249 0.75 4.43 -24.54
CA GLY A 249 0.27 4.02 -23.22
C GLY A 249 1.04 2.86 -22.58
N CYS A 250 0.82 2.66 -21.28
CA CYS A 250 1.37 1.50 -20.59
C CYS A 250 0.54 0.23 -20.89
N GLN A 251 1.15 -0.94 -20.74
CA GLN A 251 0.52 -2.23 -20.93
C GLN A 251 0.90 -3.20 -19.81
N ALA A 252 -0.11 -3.87 -19.27
CA ALA A 252 0.09 -4.98 -18.35
C ALA A 252 0.36 -6.26 -19.14
N VAL A 253 1.40 -7.01 -18.75
CA VAL A 253 1.69 -8.33 -19.29
C VAL A 253 1.66 -9.32 -18.13
N GLU A 254 0.76 -10.29 -18.22
CA GLU A 254 0.66 -11.38 -17.24
C GLU A 254 1.17 -12.68 -17.86
N MET A 255 1.96 -13.40 -17.09
CA MET A 255 2.50 -14.70 -17.42
C MET A 255 2.17 -15.65 -16.27
N GLU A 256 1.25 -16.58 -16.55
CA GLU A 256 1.00 -17.74 -15.71
C GLU A 256 2.18 -18.71 -15.86
N ILE A 257 2.71 -19.17 -14.74
CA ILE A 257 3.82 -20.11 -14.68
C ILE A 257 3.48 -21.29 -13.75
N PRO A 258 4.04 -22.48 -13.99
CA PRO A 258 4.09 -23.52 -12.97
C PRO A 258 4.70 -22.97 -11.68
N ALA A 259 4.36 -23.60 -10.56
CA ALA A 259 4.92 -23.30 -9.25
C ALA A 259 6.45 -23.11 -9.34
N SER A 260 6.89 -21.88 -9.12
CA SER A 260 8.29 -21.48 -9.24
C SER A 260 8.73 -20.63 -8.07
N ARG A 261 9.99 -20.82 -7.68
CA ARG A 261 10.65 -20.08 -6.60
C ARG A 261 11.82 -19.24 -7.11
N ARG A 262 11.99 -19.17 -8.42
CA ARG A 262 13.03 -18.37 -9.06
C ARG A 262 12.50 -17.92 -10.40
N ILE A 263 12.52 -16.62 -10.60
CA ILE A 263 12.32 -16.05 -11.93
C ILE A 263 13.54 -15.27 -12.35
N GLU A 264 13.78 -15.29 -13.63
CA GLU A 264 14.81 -14.53 -14.32
C GLU A 264 14.15 -13.87 -15.52
N MET A 265 14.33 -12.56 -15.68
CA MET A 265 13.70 -11.82 -16.76
C MET A 265 14.71 -10.98 -17.51
N ASN A 266 14.67 -11.09 -18.84
CA ASN A 266 15.38 -10.22 -19.75
C ASN A 266 14.40 -9.61 -20.78
N PHE A 267 14.85 -8.57 -21.45
CA PHE A 267 14.02 -7.77 -22.34
C PHE A 267 14.76 -7.48 -23.63
N GLN A 268 14.10 -7.71 -24.77
CA GLN A 268 14.53 -7.17 -26.06
C GLN A 268 13.90 -5.79 -26.27
N GLY A 269 14.62 -4.91 -26.97
CA GLY A 269 14.31 -3.48 -26.99
C GLY A 269 14.74 -2.78 -25.69
N ARG A 270 14.26 -1.56 -25.48
CA ARG A 270 14.51 -0.78 -24.26
C ARG A 270 13.21 -0.19 -23.71
N PRO A 271 12.21 -1.03 -23.33
CA PRO A 271 10.99 -0.54 -22.72
C PRO A 271 11.27 0.12 -21.37
N PHE A 272 10.36 0.98 -20.95
CA PHE A 272 10.25 1.31 -19.54
C PHE A 272 9.49 0.19 -18.82
N ILE A 273 10.03 -0.24 -17.69
CA ILE A 273 9.48 -1.27 -16.82
C ILE A 273 9.06 -0.56 -15.53
N ASP A 274 7.77 -0.27 -15.42
CA ASP A 274 7.18 0.51 -14.32
C ASP A 274 6.91 -0.37 -13.09
N ALA A 275 6.64 -1.66 -13.33
CA ALA A 275 6.42 -2.64 -12.28
C ALA A 275 6.76 -4.06 -12.72
N LEU A 276 7.24 -4.85 -11.76
CA LEU A 276 7.30 -6.30 -11.78
C LEU A 276 6.57 -6.78 -10.52
N ALA A 277 5.61 -7.68 -10.64
CA ALA A 277 4.96 -8.33 -9.52
C ALA A 277 5.04 -9.86 -9.64
N VAL A 278 5.20 -10.52 -8.50
CA VAL A 278 5.15 -11.99 -8.39
C VAL A 278 4.13 -12.41 -7.36
N GLU A 279 3.22 -13.27 -7.78
CA GLU A 279 1.98 -13.57 -7.09
C GLU A 279 1.64 -15.07 -7.15
N THR A 280 0.82 -15.51 -6.22
CA THR A 280 0.25 -16.87 -6.19
C THR A 280 -1.16 -16.84 -6.78
N GLU A 281 -1.94 -17.90 -6.62
CA GLU A 281 -3.33 -17.94 -7.08
C GLU A 281 -4.29 -17.14 -6.19
N GLY A 282 -4.00 -16.97 -4.89
CA GLY A 282 -4.90 -16.34 -3.95
C GLY A 282 -4.22 -15.95 -2.64
N GLY A 283 -4.94 -15.24 -1.78
CA GLY A 283 -4.43 -14.70 -0.53
C GLY A 283 -3.95 -13.25 -0.63
N ILE A 284 -3.04 -12.81 0.24
CA ILE A 284 -2.59 -11.41 0.31
C ILE A 284 -1.25 -11.21 -0.39
N SER A 285 -1.27 -10.46 -1.48
CA SER A 285 -0.11 -9.90 -2.18
C SER A 285 0.21 -8.54 -1.58
N PHE A 286 1.42 -8.36 -1.04
CA PHE A 286 1.77 -7.16 -0.28
C PHE A 286 3.05 -6.52 -0.78
N SER A 287 2.94 -5.27 -1.23
CA SER A 287 3.99 -4.49 -1.87
C SER A 287 4.49 -3.37 -0.95
N ALA A 288 5.75 -3.41 -0.53
CA ALA A 288 6.38 -2.31 0.21
C ALA A 288 7.10 -1.35 -0.75
N ILE A 289 6.74 -0.07 -0.73
CA ILE A 289 7.20 0.94 -1.68
C ILE A 289 7.85 2.09 -0.90
N VAL A 290 9.17 1.99 -0.73
CA VAL A 290 9.96 2.95 0.06
C VAL A 290 10.43 4.12 -0.80
N MET A 291 10.04 5.34 -0.41
CA MET A 291 10.42 6.63 -0.99
C MET A 291 11.20 7.45 0.05
N ARG A 292 12.43 7.03 0.32
CA ARG A 292 13.25 7.59 1.39
C ARG A 292 13.49 9.10 1.21
N GLY A 293 13.11 9.88 2.25
CA GLY A 293 13.38 11.31 2.34
C GLY A 293 12.67 12.11 1.27
N LEU A 294 11.47 11.69 0.88
CA LEU A 294 10.58 12.38 -0.04
C LEU A 294 9.26 12.72 0.68
N HIS A 295 8.60 13.77 0.23
CA HIS A 295 7.18 14.02 0.53
C HIS A 295 6.30 13.10 -0.33
N GLN A 296 5.15 12.66 0.20
CA GLN A 296 4.25 11.79 -0.57
C GLN A 296 3.69 12.45 -1.84
N ALA A 297 3.53 13.77 -1.83
CA ALA A 297 2.95 14.56 -2.92
C ALA A 297 3.75 14.45 -4.23
N TRP A 298 4.98 13.96 -4.16
CA TRP A 298 5.91 13.85 -5.28
C TRP A 298 5.42 12.93 -6.39
N LEU A 299 4.51 12.01 -6.06
CA LEU A 299 3.77 11.20 -7.02
C LEU A 299 2.91 12.03 -7.99
N LEU A 300 2.57 13.28 -7.66
CA LEU A 300 1.86 14.19 -8.57
C LEU A 300 2.65 14.51 -9.84
N GLY A 301 3.98 14.41 -9.81
CA GLY A 301 4.81 14.68 -10.98
C GLY A 301 4.76 13.56 -12.03
N ILE A 302 4.26 12.37 -11.68
CA ILE A 302 4.04 11.29 -12.65
C ILE A 302 2.95 11.76 -13.62
N PRO A 303 3.10 11.68 -14.95
CA PRO A 303 2.06 12.14 -15.86
C PRO A 303 0.80 11.25 -15.81
N GLU A 304 -0.35 11.83 -16.18
CA GLU A 304 -1.68 11.25 -15.93
C GLU A 304 -1.91 9.90 -16.60
N GLU A 305 -1.38 9.72 -17.79
CA GLU A 305 -1.51 8.46 -18.51
C GLU A 305 -0.78 7.32 -17.80
N GLN A 306 0.47 7.53 -17.37
CA GLN A 306 1.26 6.51 -16.68
C GLN A 306 0.68 6.21 -15.30
N PHE A 307 0.23 7.25 -14.58
CA PHE A 307 -0.38 7.11 -13.27
C PHE A 307 -1.66 6.27 -13.37
N ARG A 308 -2.63 6.71 -14.18
CA ARG A 308 -3.90 5.99 -14.37
C ARG A 308 -3.67 4.57 -14.84
N CYS A 309 -2.85 4.40 -15.88
CA CYS A 309 -2.61 3.10 -16.48
C CYS A 309 -1.99 2.11 -15.49
N GLY A 310 -0.98 2.53 -14.72
CA GLY A 310 -0.33 1.66 -13.75
C GLY A 310 -1.24 1.22 -12.60
N TYR A 311 -2.03 2.14 -12.03
CA TYR A 311 -3.01 1.80 -10.99
C TYR A 311 -4.12 0.88 -11.50
N GLN A 312 -4.60 1.09 -12.73
CA GLN A 312 -5.59 0.20 -13.36
C GLN A 312 -5.01 -1.18 -13.71
N ALA A 313 -3.77 -1.22 -14.21
CA ALA A 313 -3.06 -2.44 -14.55
C ALA A 313 -2.74 -3.29 -13.32
N TYR A 314 -2.29 -2.67 -12.23
CA TYR A 314 -2.00 -3.39 -10.99
C TYR A 314 -3.25 -3.68 -10.16
N ASN A 315 -4.28 -2.83 -10.23
CA ASN A 315 -5.58 -3.00 -9.56
C ASN A 315 -5.44 -3.31 -8.04
N PRO A 316 -4.90 -2.39 -7.23
CA PRO A 316 -4.78 -2.60 -5.79
C PRO A 316 -6.13 -2.61 -5.07
N ASP A 317 -6.19 -3.31 -3.93
CA ASP A 317 -7.39 -3.40 -3.09
C ASP A 317 -7.29 -2.53 -1.83
N LEU A 318 -6.07 -2.35 -1.31
CA LEU A 318 -5.76 -1.42 -0.23
C LEU A 318 -4.46 -0.66 -0.54
N ILE A 319 -4.47 0.66 -0.38
CA ILE A 319 -3.29 1.50 -0.51
C ILE A 319 -3.05 2.22 0.82
N ILE A 320 -1.89 1.97 1.43
CA ILE A 320 -1.46 2.56 2.70
C ILE A 320 -0.39 3.61 2.42
N PHE A 321 -0.53 4.80 3.00
CA PHE A 321 0.48 5.85 2.96
C PHE A 321 0.97 6.17 4.37
N GLN A 322 2.28 6.05 4.62
CA GLN A 322 2.93 6.47 5.86
C GLN A 322 4.01 7.52 5.57
N PHE A 323 3.61 8.79 5.69
CA PHE A 323 4.45 9.96 5.47
C PHE A 323 4.10 11.03 6.50
N GLY A 324 4.77 12.19 6.44
CA GLY A 324 4.53 13.34 7.32
C GLY A 324 5.75 13.72 8.15
N ILE A 325 6.72 12.81 8.32
CA ILE A 325 7.97 13.10 9.04
C ILE A 325 8.83 14.12 8.28
N ASN A 326 8.96 13.98 6.96
CA ASN A 326 9.72 14.94 6.14
C ASN A 326 8.93 16.24 5.93
N GLU A 327 7.63 16.14 5.70
CA GLU A 327 6.73 17.30 5.55
C GLU A 327 6.72 18.17 6.81
N SER A 328 6.70 17.56 8.00
CA SER A 328 6.79 18.30 9.27
C SER A 328 8.12 19.03 9.44
N GLN A 329 9.22 18.45 8.93
CA GLN A 329 10.52 19.09 8.94
C GLN A 329 10.56 20.31 8.00
N THR A 330 10.09 20.15 6.76
CA THR A 330 10.02 21.24 5.79
C THR A 330 9.15 22.38 6.29
N LEU A 331 7.98 22.06 6.85
CA LEU A 331 7.06 23.06 7.40
C LEU A 331 7.68 23.82 8.59
N HIS A 332 8.36 23.11 9.49
CA HIS A 332 9.03 23.75 10.64
C HIS A 332 10.11 24.75 10.22
N TYR A 333 10.95 24.38 9.25
CA TYR A 333 11.99 25.27 8.75
C TYR A 333 11.46 26.36 7.80
N SER A 334 10.15 26.44 7.59
CA SER A 334 9.50 27.44 6.73
C SER A 334 10.16 27.51 5.35
N VAL A 335 10.48 26.35 4.78
CA VAL A 335 11.20 26.30 3.51
C VAL A 335 10.33 26.91 2.41
N GLU A 336 10.92 27.83 1.64
CA GLU A 336 10.22 28.57 0.59
C GLU A 336 9.51 27.65 -0.40
N GLY A 337 8.25 27.96 -0.72
CA GLY A 337 7.41 27.16 -1.62
C GLY A 337 6.61 26.05 -0.93
N PHE A 338 6.80 25.80 0.36
CA PHE A 338 6.03 24.82 1.12
C PHE A 338 5.29 25.46 2.31
N SER A 339 3.99 25.24 2.39
CA SER A 339 3.13 25.70 3.48
C SER A 339 2.10 24.62 3.86
N ALA A 340 1.37 24.85 4.95
CA ALA A 340 0.26 24.00 5.35
C ALA A 340 -0.82 23.90 4.25
N GLU A 341 -1.11 25.01 3.58
CA GLU A 341 -2.09 25.12 2.49
C GLU A 341 -1.61 24.36 1.25
N THR A 342 -0.33 24.53 0.88
CA THR A 342 0.28 23.77 -0.22
C THR A 342 0.21 22.27 0.08
N TYR A 343 0.60 21.85 1.28
CA TYR A 343 0.55 20.45 1.68
C TYR A 343 -0.87 19.87 1.60
N TYR A 344 -1.84 20.57 2.20
CA TYR A 344 -3.25 20.18 2.12
C TYR A 344 -3.72 20.04 0.67
N SER A 345 -3.45 21.03 -0.18
CA SER A 345 -3.85 21.01 -1.59
C SER A 345 -3.22 19.85 -2.37
N GLN A 346 -1.96 19.54 -2.08
CA GLN A 346 -1.23 18.43 -2.70
C GLN A 346 -1.81 17.08 -2.28
N LEU A 347 -2.14 16.90 -1.00
CA LEU A 347 -2.78 15.67 -0.52
C LEU A 347 -4.15 15.47 -1.16
N VAL A 348 -4.99 16.50 -1.20
CA VAL A 348 -6.31 16.42 -1.84
C VAL A 348 -6.19 16.05 -3.31
N GLN A 349 -5.26 16.69 -4.05
CA GLN A 349 -5.01 16.36 -5.45
C GLN A 349 -4.55 14.91 -5.63
N LEU A 350 -3.57 14.46 -4.83
CA LEU A 350 -3.02 13.12 -4.94
C LEU A 350 -4.08 12.06 -4.64
N TYR A 351 -4.82 12.17 -3.54
CA TYR A 351 -5.81 11.16 -3.17
C TYR A 351 -7.01 11.12 -4.10
N ARG A 352 -7.49 12.27 -4.60
CA ARG A 352 -8.54 12.29 -5.64
C ARG A 352 -8.08 11.62 -6.92
N ARG A 353 -6.81 11.84 -7.30
CA ARG A 353 -6.20 11.20 -8.46
C ARG A 353 -6.14 9.68 -8.29
N ILE A 354 -5.77 9.19 -7.10
CA ILE A 354 -5.77 7.76 -6.77
C ILE A 354 -7.18 7.19 -6.80
N GLN A 355 -8.17 7.85 -6.16
CA GLN A 355 -9.57 7.40 -6.17
C GLN A 355 -10.13 7.31 -7.61
N LYS A 356 -9.74 8.22 -8.50
CA LYS A 356 -10.11 8.16 -9.92
C LYS A 356 -9.43 7.00 -10.66
N ALA A 357 -8.16 6.74 -10.39
CA ALA A 357 -7.37 5.70 -11.06
C ALA A 357 -7.69 4.28 -10.55
N ALA A 358 -8.04 4.14 -9.26
CA ALA A 358 -8.33 2.89 -8.58
C ALA A 358 -9.60 3.02 -7.71
N PRO A 359 -10.80 3.16 -8.30
CA PRO A 359 -12.04 3.44 -7.57
C PRO A 359 -12.50 2.31 -6.64
N GLN A 360 -11.96 1.10 -6.81
CA GLN A 360 -12.26 -0.08 -5.99
C GLN A 360 -11.22 -0.33 -4.89
N ALA A 361 -10.25 0.58 -4.73
CA ALA A 361 -9.23 0.50 -3.69
C ALA A 361 -9.66 1.29 -2.45
N SER A 362 -9.54 0.68 -1.28
CA SER A 362 -9.55 1.44 -0.03
C SER A 362 -8.22 2.18 0.13
N ILE A 363 -8.25 3.35 0.77
CA ILE A 363 -7.04 4.13 1.06
C ILE A 363 -6.96 4.34 2.56
N LEU A 364 -5.81 4.00 3.13
CA LEU A 364 -5.47 4.24 4.53
C LEU A 364 -4.29 5.19 4.63
N ILE A 365 -4.46 6.28 5.37
CA ILE A 365 -3.35 7.12 5.79
C ILE A 365 -2.90 6.64 7.18
N TYR A 366 -1.68 6.12 7.28
CA TYR A 366 -1.01 5.93 8.55
C TYR A 366 -0.36 7.26 8.92
N GLY A 367 -1.04 8.01 9.80
CA GLY A 367 -0.55 9.29 10.29
C GLY A 367 0.79 9.16 11.00
N PRO A 368 1.68 10.15 10.90
CA PRO A 368 2.99 10.05 11.50
C PRO A 368 2.88 10.00 13.03
N TYR A 369 3.79 9.27 13.67
CA TYR A 369 4.02 9.41 15.10
C TYR A 369 4.96 10.59 15.36
N ASP A 370 5.03 11.06 16.61
CA ASP A 370 5.78 12.26 16.97
C ASP A 370 7.26 12.25 16.52
N ARG A 371 7.87 13.44 16.45
CA ARG A 371 9.30 13.63 16.20
C ARG A 371 9.84 14.73 17.11
N PHE A 372 11.08 14.56 17.60
CA PHE A 372 11.77 15.62 18.34
C PHE A 372 12.96 16.20 17.59
N LEU A 373 13.15 17.52 17.75
CA LEU A 373 14.39 18.21 17.41
C LEU A 373 15.43 17.99 18.49
N LYS A 374 16.64 17.62 18.09
CA LYS A 374 17.81 17.72 18.96
C LYS A 374 18.40 19.13 18.85
N GLN A 375 18.13 19.99 19.84
CA GLN A 375 18.73 21.32 19.94
C GLN A 375 19.40 21.51 21.30
N GLY A 376 20.69 21.86 21.31
CA GLY A 376 21.42 22.15 22.55
C GLY A 376 21.46 21.02 23.59
N GLY A 377 21.26 19.76 23.17
CA GLY A 377 21.16 18.60 24.07
C GLY A 377 19.75 18.28 24.57
N TYR A 378 18.75 19.10 24.22
CA TYR A 378 17.34 18.91 24.58
C TYR A 378 16.50 18.46 23.38
N TYR A 379 15.37 17.79 23.69
CA TYR A 379 14.40 17.29 22.72
C TYR A 379 13.10 18.10 22.81
N GLN A 380 12.82 18.90 21.78
CA GLN A 380 11.61 19.73 21.69
C GLN A 380 10.57 19.14 20.74
N PRO A 381 9.27 19.18 21.09
CA PRO A 381 8.16 18.83 20.19
C PRO A 381 8.16 19.67 18.90
N TYR A 382 7.80 19.05 17.78
CA TYR A 382 7.56 19.75 16.51
C TYR A 382 6.11 20.24 16.44
N GLU A 383 5.85 21.55 16.57
CA GLU A 383 4.48 22.09 16.32
C GLU A 383 4.01 21.80 14.88
N ALA A 384 4.92 21.87 13.91
CA ALA A 384 4.65 21.52 12.53
C ALA A 384 4.18 20.07 12.36
N HIS A 385 4.54 19.18 13.28
CA HIS A 385 4.10 17.79 13.27
C HIS A 385 2.61 17.66 13.59
N ALA A 386 2.15 18.36 14.63
CA ALA A 386 0.72 18.43 14.96
C ALA A 386 -0.09 18.98 13.79
N LYS A 387 0.44 20.00 13.09
CA LYS A 387 -0.19 20.57 11.89
C LYS A 387 -0.28 19.58 10.73
N VAL A 388 0.80 18.85 10.44
CA VAL A 388 0.81 17.80 9.40
C VAL A 388 -0.18 16.69 9.71
N ARG A 389 -0.22 16.22 10.97
CA ARG A 389 -1.18 15.21 11.45
C ARG A 389 -2.62 15.68 11.27
N GLU A 390 -2.93 16.90 11.72
CA GLU A 390 -4.25 17.53 11.56
C GLU A 390 -4.67 17.58 10.08
N ILE A 391 -3.77 18.03 9.19
CA ILE A 391 -4.02 18.13 7.75
C ILE A 391 -4.31 16.76 7.14
N GLN A 392 -3.48 15.75 7.41
CA GLN A 392 -3.69 14.40 6.88
C GLN A 392 -5.03 13.82 7.34
N LYS A 393 -5.38 14.00 8.63
CA LYS A 393 -6.63 13.50 9.20
C LYS A 393 -7.85 14.22 8.65
N ARG A 394 -7.75 15.54 8.44
CA ARG A 394 -8.78 16.34 7.78
C ARG A 394 -9.01 15.87 6.35
N VAL A 395 -7.94 15.68 5.58
CA VAL A 395 -8.05 15.17 4.20
C VAL A 395 -8.66 13.78 4.17
N ALA A 396 -8.30 12.89 5.09
CA ALA A 396 -8.92 11.58 5.20
C ALA A 396 -10.43 11.68 5.48
N HIS A 397 -10.83 12.50 6.45
CA HIS A 397 -12.23 12.74 6.77
C HIS A 397 -13.02 13.30 5.59
N GLU A 398 -12.53 14.36 4.95
CA GLU A 398 -13.22 15.04 3.84
C GLU A 398 -13.35 14.18 2.58
N LEU A 399 -12.36 13.32 2.31
CA LEU A 399 -12.36 12.44 1.14
C LEU A 399 -12.91 11.03 1.41
N GLY A 400 -13.36 10.76 2.64
CA GLY A 400 -13.88 9.45 3.05
C GLY A 400 -12.83 8.34 3.07
N LEU A 401 -11.57 8.67 3.38
CA LEU A 401 -10.45 7.72 3.48
C LEU A 401 -10.28 7.24 4.93
N ALA A 402 -9.64 6.09 5.09
CA ALA A 402 -9.27 5.62 6.41
C ALA A 402 -8.06 6.38 6.96
N TYR A 403 -7.99 6.52 8.28
CA TYR A 403 -6.88 7.17 8.97
C TYR A 403 -6.52 6.39 10.24
N PHE A 404 -5.24 6.06 10.42
CA PHE A 404 -4.72 5.50 11.67
C PHE A 404 -3.73 6.48 12.30
N ASP A 405 -4.00 6.90 13.52
CA ASP A 405 -3.28 7.98 14.19
C ASP A 405 -2.03 7.47 14.92
N GLY A 406 -0.89 7.50 14.23
CA GLY A 406 0.39 7.05 14.78
C GLY A 406 0.81 7.81 16.05
N PHE A 407 0.45 9.09 16.17
CA PHE A 407 0.75 9.89 17.36
C PHE A 407 -0.04 9.43 18.58
N ILE A 408 -1.37 9.29 18.45
CA ILE A 408 -2.21 8.77 19.55
C ILE A 408 -1.76 7.36 19.92
N PHE A 409 -1.55 6.50 18.93
CA PHE A 409 -1.11 5.13 19.13
C PHE A 409 0.18 5.03 19.95
N MET A 410 1.15 5.90 19.64
CA MET A 410 2.44 5.88 20.33
C MET A 410 2.39 6.46 21.75
N GLY A 411 1.25 7.00 22.18
CA GLY A 411 1.06 7.59 23.52
C GLY A 411 1.13 9.12 23.55
N GLY A 412 0.91 9.78 22.41
CA GLY A 412 0.89 11.23 22.30
C GLY A 412 2.24 11.88 22.63
N THR A 413 2.20 13.04 23.30
CA THR A 413 3.36 13.93 23.55
C THR A 413 4.54 13.25 24.25
N ASP A 414 4.28 12.29 25.15
CA ASP A 414 5.33 11.53 25.85
C ASP A 414 5.62 10.16 25.20
N GLY A 415 4.83 9.81 24.19
CA GLY A 415 4.88 8.54 23.50
C GLY A 415 6.24 8.26 22.87
N LEU A 416 6.80 9.22 22.14
CA LEU A 416 8.09 9.08 21.49
C LEU A 416 9.25 8.90 22.48
N ARG A 417 9.29 9.66 23.58
CA ARG A 417 10.33 9.46 24.63
C ARG A 417 10.24 8.07 25.22
N THR A 418 9.01 7.62 25.49
CA THR A 418 8.75 6.28 26.02
C THR A 418 9.17 5.22 25.02
N ALA A 419 8.88 5.41 23.74
CA ALA A 419 9.26 4.50 22.67
C ALA A 419 10.78 4.41 22.47
N VAL A 420 11.52 5.51 22.61
CA VAL A 420 12.99 5.51 22.59
C VAL A 420 13.56 4.79 23.82
N LYS A 421 13.04 5.08 25.02
CA LYS A 421 13.44 4.37 26.26
C LYS A 421 13.18 2.86 26.16
N ARG A 422 12.08 2.49 25.52
CA ARG A 422 11.67 1.12 25.20
C ARG A 422 12.21 0.65 23.85
N GLY A 423 13.28 1.25 23.31
CA GLY A 423 14.01 0.76 22.13
C GLY A 423 13.18 0.46 20.88
N LEU A 424 11.97 1.01 20.77
CA LEU A 424 11.10 0.90 19.60
C LEU A 424 11.48 1.94 18.54
N ILE A 425 11.95 3.10 18.98
CA ILE A 425 12.51 4.15 18.14
C ILE A 425 14.00 4.29 18.46
N GLN A 426 14.80 4.57 17.44
CA GLN A 426 16.24 4.79 17.56
C GLN A 426 16.53 6.04 18.40
N SER A 427 17.76 6.17 18.90
CA SER A 427 18.20 7.31 19.70
C SER A 427 18.25 8.64 18.94
N ASP A 428 17.92 8.63 17.64
CA ASP A 428 17.71 9.82 16.82
C ASP A 428 16.27 10.35 16.88
N TYR A 429 15.38 9.71 17.66
CA TYR A 429 14.00 10.12 17.89
C TYR A 429 13.17 10.22 16.59
N THR A 430 13.59 9.51 15.54
CA THR A 430 12.94 9.54 14.23
C THR A 430 12.81 8.14 13.67
N HIS A 431 13.89 7.36 13.54
CA HIS A 431 13.84 6.09 12.82
C HIS A 431 13.37 4.94 13.71
N VAL A 432 12.58 4.05 13.12
CA VAL A 432 12.04 2.88 13.84
C VAL A 432 13.12 1.79 13.97
N THR A 433 13.12 1.05 15.07
CA THR A 433 13.91 -0.18 15.21
C THR A 433 13.13 -1.38 14.68
N TYR A 434 13.79 -2.52 14.49
CA TYR A 434 13.09 -3.77 14.16
C TYR A 434 11.93 -4.10 15.13
N PRO A 435 12.15 -4.10 16.46
CA PRO A 435 11.07 -4.25 17.42
C PRO A 435 9.96 -3.20 17.29
N GLY A 436 10.31 -1.93 17.03
CA GLY A 436 9.32 -0.87 16.84
C GLY A 436 8.44 -1.08 15.61
N GLY A 437 9.04 -1.48 14.49
CA GLY A 437 8.31 -1.74 13.26
C GLY A 437 7.31 -2.87 13.43
N HIS A 438 7.72 -3.94 14.12
CA HIS A 438 6.82 -5.05 14.46
C HIS A 438 5.68 -4.62 15.38
N TYR A 439 5.99 -3.83 16.41
CA TYR A 439 4.99 -3.28 17.33
C TYR A 439 3.93 -2.44 16.62
N MET A 440 4.36 -1.55 15.73
CA MET A 440 3.46 -0.71 14.92
C MET A 440 2.63 -1.54 13.93
N ALA A 441 3.25 -2.53 13.27
CA ALA A 441 2.57 -3.43 12.35
C ALA A 441 1.48 -4.26 13.04
N ASP A 442 1.79 -4.84 14.20
CA ASP A 442 0.85 -5.69 14.95
C ASP A 442 -0.34 -4.87 15.48
N ALA A 443 -0.11 -3.62 15.89
CA ALA A 443 -1.18 -2.73 16.31
C ALA A 443 -2.08 -2.31 15.14
N LEU A 444 -1.50 -1.94 14.00
CA LEU A 444 -2.30 -1.62 12.80
C LEU A 444 -3.11 -2.83 12.35
N PHE A 445 -2.48 -4.01 12.29
CA PHE A 445 -3.18 -5.25 11.94
C PHE A 445 -4.35 -5.51 12.88
N LYS A 446 -4.12 -5.44 14.20
CA LYS A 446 -5.19 -5.61 15.19
C LYS A 446 -6.34 -4.62 14.96
N GLN A 447 -6.05 -3.34 14.78
CA GLN A 447 -7.08 -2.32 14.55
C GLN A 447 -7.92 -2.64 13.30
N LEU A 448 -7.27 -3.02 12.19
CA LEU A 448 -7.95 -3.36 10.95
C LEU A 448 -8.80 -4.62 11.08
N ILE A 449 -8.33 -5.61 11.85
CA ILE A 449 -9.06 -6.85 12.10
C ILE A 449 -10.25 -6.65 13.04
N ASP A 450 -10.11 -5.85 14.10
CA ASP A 450 -11.20 -5.56 15.03
C ASP A 450 -12.34 -4.83 14.30
N ASP A 451 -12.01 -3.86 13.44
CA ASP A 451 -13.00 -3.14 12.62
C ASP A 451 -13.59 -4.02 11.51
N TYR A 452 -12.80 -4.96 10.95
CA TYR A 452 -13.30 -6.00 10.05
C TYR A 452 -14.28 -6.96 10.75
N GLN A 453 -14.06 -7.36 12.01
CA GLN A 453 -15.06 -8.16 12.73
C GLN A 453 -16.34 -7.36 12.95
N SER A 454 -16.20 -6.09 13.36
CA SER A 454 -17.35 -5.18 13.51
C SER A 454 -18.12 -4.99 12.20
N TYR A 455 -17.43 -4.95 11.04
CA TYR A 455 -18.07 -4.93 9.72
C TYR A 455 -18.96 -6.14 9.48
N LYS A 456 -18.48 -7.34 9.83
CA LYS A 456 -19.22 -8.59 9.61
C LYS A 456 -20.44 -8.71 10.53
N GLU A 457 -20.32 -8.24 11.77
CA GLU A 457 -21.39 -8.29 12.77
C GLU A 457 -22.55 -7.33 12.46
N ASN A 458 -22.27 -6.20 11.80
CA ASN A 458 -23.26 -5.16 11.49
C ASN A 458 -23.92 -5.32 10.11
N ARG A 459 -23.83 -6.50 9.49
CA ARG A 459 -24.36 -6.80 8.16
C ARG A 459 -25.56 -7.71 8.17
#